data_AF-A0A919X9L3-F1
#
_entry.id   AF-A0A919X9L3-F1
#
_cell.length_a   1.000
_cell.length_b   1.000
_cell.length_c   1.000
_cell.angle_alpha   90.00
_cell.angle_beta   90.00
_cell.angle_gamma   90.00
#
_symmetry.space_group_name_H-M   'P 1'
#
loop_
_entity.id
_entity.type
_entity.pdbx_description
1 polymer ?
#
loop_
_entity_poly.entity_id
_entity_poly.type
_entity_poly.pdbx_seq_one_letter_code
_entity_poly.pdbx_strand_id
1 'polypeptide(L)'
;MEVKEYDQTPSDMVTLTVPAQKYAAIRHKGTNLKTVESYNELNRWIEANDYERLKDKWHLERFYSWINPENIDVELLDTII
;
A
#
# COMPACT_ATOMS: atom_id res chain seq x y z
N MET A 1 -0.28 12.21 -0.12
CA MET A 1 -0.53 12.59 1.28
C MET A 1 -2.03 12.57 1.50
N GLU A 2 -2.50 11.93 2.57
CA GLU A 2 -3.92 12.00 2.95
C GLU A 2 -4.23 13.39 3.52
N VAL A 3 -5.35 13.96 3.12
CA VAL A 3 -5.83 15.27 3.57
C VAL A 3 -7.29 15.17 3.98
N LYS A 4 -7.73 16.05 4.88
CA LYS A 4 -9.13 16.09 5.33
C LYS A 4 -10.08 16.61 4.26
N GLU A 5 -9.62 17.55 3.45
CA GLU A 5 -10.35 18.18 2.36
C GLU A 5 -9.37 18.60 1.25
N TYR A 6 -9.87 18.72 0.02
CA TYR A 6 -9.09 19.27 -1.08
C TYR A 6 -9.17 20.80 -1.04
N ASP A 7 -8.01 21.44 -1.10
CA ASP A 7 -7.89 22.90 -1.21
C ASP A 7 -7.06 23.24 -2.46
N GLN A 8 -6.11 24.18 -2.37
CA GLN A 8 -5.23 24.56 -3.48
C GLN A 8 -4.22 23.45 -3.78
N THR A 9 -4.62 22.55 -4.69
CA THR A 9 -3.73 21.52 -5.23
C THR A 9 -2.69 22.19 -6.13
N PRO A 10 -1.38 21.98 -5.90
CA PRO A 10 -0.33 22.49 -6.78
C PRO A 10 -0.59 22.09 -8.23
N SER A 11 -0.17 22.94 -9.18
CA SER A 11 -0.48 22.76 -10.61
C SER A 11 0.07 21.47 -11.21
N ASP A 12 1.07 20.87 -10.59
CA ASP A 12 1.72 19.61 -10.97
C ASP A 12 1.19 18.39 -10.19
N MET A 13 0.16 18.58 -9.35
CA MET A 13 -0.45 17.53 -8.54
C MET A 13 -1.91 17.27 -8.93
N VAL A 14 -2.43 16.11 -8.52
CA VAL A 14 -3.81 15.71 -8.74
C VAL A 14 -4.48 15.35 -7.41
N THR A 15 -5.80 15.56 -7.34
CA THR A 15 -6.63 15.08 -6.23
C THR A 15 -7.17 13.69 -6.55
N LEU A 16 -7.09 12.78 -5.60
CA LEU A 16 -7.68 11.45 -5.71
C LEU A 16 -8.38 11.05 -4.41
N THR A 17 -9.59 10.50 -4.53
CA THR A 17 -10.29 9.87 -3.41
C THR A 17 -10.15 8.36 -3.56
N VAL A 18 -9.48 7.73 -2.60
CA VAL A 18 -9.38 6.27 -2.54
C VAL A 18 -10.72 5.71 -2.04
N PRO A 19 -11.38 4.79 -2.76
CA PRO A 19 -12.65 4.22 -2.31
C PRO A 19 -12.45 3.33 -1.07
N ALA A 20 -13.51 3.15 -0.28
CA ALA A 20 -13.50 2.17 0.80
C ALA A 20 -13.40 0.75 0.23
N GLN A 21 -12.45 -0.04 0.74
CA GLN A 21 -12.17 -1.41 0.28
C GLN A 21 -11.73 -2.28 1.47
N LYS A 22 -11.73 -3.59 1.27
CA LYS A 22 -11.15 -4.59 2.18
C LYS A 22 -9.73 -4.92 1.69
N TYR A 23 -8.77 -4.91 2.62
CA TYR A 23 -7.37 -5.15 2.30
C TYR A 23 -6.81 -6.30 3.14
N ALA A 24 -5.99 -7.14 2.51
CA ALA A 24 -4.96 -7.88 3.21
C ALA A 24 -3.76 -6.94 3.41
N ALA A 25 -3.12 -7.01 4.56
CA ALA A 25 -2.06 -6.09 4.94
C ALA A 25 -0.83 -6.83 5.45
N ILE A 26 0.35 -6.37 5.05
CA ILE A 26 1.63 -6.76 5.68
C ILE A 26 2.46 -5.51 5.95
N ARG A 27 3.20 -5.51 7.06
CA ARG A 27 4.12 -4.44 7.41
C ARG A 27 5.56 -4.85 7.14
N HIS A 28 6.24 -4.10 6.29
CA HIS A 28 7.65 -4.25 5.97
C HIS A 28 8.47 -3.23 6.75
N LYS A 29 9.54 -3.70 7.40
CA LYS A 29 10.57 -2.86 8.01
C LYS A 29 11.94 -3.30 7.53
N GLY A 30 12.70 -2.40 6.92
CA GLY A 30 14.02 -2.70 6.38
C GLY A 30 14.27 -2.00 5.05
N THR A 31 15.14 -2.59 4.23
CA THR A 31 15.53 -1.99 2.95
C THR A 31 14.40 -2.04 1.94
N ASN A 32 14.16 -0.94 1.22
CA ASN A 32 13.14 -0.85 0.18
C ASN A 32 13.32 -1.89 -0.94
N LEU A 33 14.56 -2.34 -1.16
CA LEU A 33 14.87 -3.40 -2.13
C LEU A 33 14.17 -4.73 -1.81
N LYS A 34 13.78 -4.94 -0.55
CA LYS A 34 13.10 -6.15 -0.07
C LYS A 34 11.59 -5.99 0.04
N THR A 35 11.01 -4.85 -0.32
CA THR A 35 9.54 -4.68 -0.33
C THR A 35 8.86 -5.69 -1.25
N VAL A 36 9.51 -6.06 -2.37
CA VAL A 36 9.02 -7.11 -3.27
C VAL A 36 8.89 -8.48 -2.60
N GLU A 37 9.79 -8.81 -1.65
CA GLU A 37 9.72 -10.06 -0.88
C GLU A 37 8.48 -10.06 0.02
N SER A 38 8.19 -8.93 0.66
CA SER A 38 6.98 -8.75 1.47
C SER A 38 5.68 -8.81 0.64
N TYR A 39 5.67 -8.27 -0.59
CA TYR A 39 4.55 -8.47 -1.51
C TYR A 39 4.34 -9.95 -1.86
N ASN A 40 5.41 -10.70 -2.11
CA ASN A 40 5.32 -12.13 -2.41
C ASN A 40 4.81 -12.93 -1.20
N GLU A 41 5.20 -12.54 0.02
CA GLU A 41 4.64 -13.10 1.25
C GLU A 41 3.15 -12.79 1.38
N LEU A 42 2.73 -11.55 1.16
CA LEU A 42 1.33 -11.14 1.21
C LEU A 42 0.47 -11.91 0.19
N ASN A 43 0.92 -12.01 -1.06
CA ASN A 43 0.19 -12.77 -2.10
C ASN A 43 0.01 -14.24 -1.70
N ARG A 44 1.06 -14.89 -1.17
CA ARG A 44 0.96 -16.28 -0.68
C ARG A 44 0.00 -16.41 0.49
N TRP A 45 0.00 -15.45 1.41
CA TRP A 45 -0.92 -15.44 2.54
C TRP A 45 -2.38 -15.28 2.08
N ILE A 46 -2.64 -14.39 1.12
CA ILE A 46 -3.97 -14.19 0.52
C ILE A 46 -4.49 -15.52 -0.06
N GLU A 47 -3.68 -16.16 -0.91
CA GLU A 47 -4.03 -17.45 -1.54
C GLU A 47 -4.26 -18.56 -0.50
N ALA A 48 -3.40 -18.64 0.53
CA ALA A 48 -3.51 -19.65 1.58
C ALA A 48 -4.72 -19.48 2.51
N ASN A 49 -5.38 -18.31 2.49
CA ASN A 49 -6.56 -18.01 3.30
C ASN A 49 -7.84 -17.91 2.46
N ASP A 50 -7.84 -18.46 1.24
CA ASP A 50 -8.99 -18.50 0.33
C ASP A 50 -9.55 -17.11 -0.04
N TYR A 51 -8.70 -16.09 -0.02
CA TYR A 51 -9.05 -14.75 -0.51
C TYR A 51 -8.63 -14.58 -1.97
N GLU A 52 -9.41 -13.82 -2.73
CA GLU A 52 -9.05 -13.45 -4.10
C GLU A 52 -8.57 -12.00 -4.16
N ARG A 53 -7.45 -11.77 -4.85
CA ARG A 53 -6.90 -10.43 -5.06
C ARG A 53 -7.57 -9.74 -6.25
N LEU A 54 -8.11 -8.54 -6.02
CA LEU A 54 -8.81 -7.76 -7.05
C LEU A 54 -7.84 -6.85 -7.81
N LYS A 55 -7.22 -7.36 -8.88
CA LYS A 55 -6.13 -6.69 -9.63
C LYS A 55 -6.54 -5.42 -10.38
N ASP A 56 -7.83 -5.17 -10.53
CA ASP A 56 -8.41 -3.98 -11.18
C ASP A 56 -8.75 -2.87 -10.16
N LYS A 57 -8.38 -3.04 -8.88
CA LYS A 57 -8.66 -2.12 -7.78
C LYS A 57 -7.41 -1.43 -7.24
N TRP A 58 -7.61 -0.45 -6.38
CA TRP A 58 -6.52 0.32 -5.78
C TRP A 58 -5.75 -0.53 -4.77
N HIS A 59 -4.46 -0.72 -5.00
CA HIS A 59 -3.50 -1.25 -4.03
C HIS A 59 -2.67 -0.08 -3.49
N LEU A 60 -2.35 -0.08 -2.20
CA LEU A 60 -1.73 1.08 -1.55
C LEU A 60 -0.49 0.69 -0.75
N GLU A 61 0.44 1.64 -0.66
CA GLU A 61 1.59 1.58 0.24
C GLU A 61 1.47 2.72 1.25
N ARG A 62 1.34 2.39 2.53
CA ARG A 62 1.26 3.37 3.62
C ARG A 62 2.61 3.45 4.32
N PHE A 63 3.38 4.49 3.99
CA PHE A 63 4.69 4.73 4.59
C PHE A 63 4.57 5.46 5.94
N TYR A 64 5.19 4.90 6.96
CA TYR A 64 5.41 5.55 8.27
C TYR A 64 6.79 6.20 8.36
N SER A 65 7.78 5.65 7.65
CA SER A 65 9.14 6.20 7.50
C SER A 65 9.70 5.80 6.14
N TRP A 66 10.28 6.75 5.40
CA TRP A 66 10.82 6.51 4.06
C TRP A 66 12.13 7.27 3.76
N ILE A 67 12.63 8.05 4.71
CA ILE A 67 13.82 8.91 4.50
C ILE A 67 15.08 8.07 4.27
N ASN A 68 15.24 6.99 5.03
CA ASN A 68 16.36 6.06 4.87
C ASN A 68 15.91 4.85 4.05
N PRO A 69 16.38 4.67 2.80
CA PRO A 69 15.96 3.56 1.95
C PRO A 69 16.37 2.20 2.51
N GLU A 70 17.41 2.12 3.36
CA GLU A 70 17.83 0.87 4.02
C GLU A 70 16.97 0.51 5.23
N ASN A 71 16.12 1.44 5.69
CA ASN A 71 15.26 1.24 6.85
C ASN A 71 13.96 2.04 6.70
N ILE A 72 13.16 1.63 5.73
CA ILE A 72 11.78 2.11 5.57
C ILE A 72 10.85 1.34 6.50
N ASP A 73 9.71 1.96 6.82
CA ASP A 73 8.59 1.33 7.51
C ASP A 73 7.35 1.58 6.68
N VAL A 74 6.84 0.54 6.03
CA VAL A 74 5.73 0.61 5.07
C VAL A 74 4.75 -0.53 5.30
N GLU A 75 3.46 -0.22 5.23
CA GLU A 75 2.40 -1.23 5.19
C GLU A 75 1.88 -1.35 3.75
N LEU A 76 1.91 -2.58 3.23
CA LEU A 76 1.44 -2.91 1.89
C LEU A 76 0.01 -3.43 1.99
N LEU A 77 -0.89 -2.85 1.20
CA LEU A 77 -2.33 -3.07 1.27
C LEU A 77 -2.83 -3.61 -0.07
N ASP A 78 -3.11 -4.91 -0.13
CA ASP A 78 -3.68 -5.56 -1.31
C ASP A 78 -5.19 -5.74 -1.18
N THR A 79 -5.94 -5.18 -2.14
CA THR A 79 -7.41 -5.29 -2.15
C THR A 79 -7.84 -6.72 -2.42
N ILE A 80 -8.72 -7.24 -1.56
CA ILE A 80 -9.22 -8.63 -1.58
C ILE A 80 -10.74 -8.70 -1.42
N ILE A 81 -11.32 -9.83 -1.83
CA ILE A 81 -12.70 -10.23 -1.50
C ILE A 81 -12.69 -11.46 -0.59
#